data_AF-A0AAJ1ZGF2-F1
#
_entry.id   AF-A0AAJ1ZGF2-F1
#
_cell.length_a   1.000
_cell.length_b   1.000
_cell.length_c   1.000
_cell.angle_alpha   90.00
_cell.angle_beta   90.00
_cell.angle_gamma   90.00
#
_symmetry.space_group_name_H-M   'P 1'
#
loop_
_entity.id
_entity.type
_entity.pdbx_description
1 polymer ?
#
loop_
_entity_poly.entity_id
_entity_poly.type
_entity_poly.pdbx_seq_one_letter_code
_entity_poly.pdbx_strand_id
1 'polypeptide(L)'
;MSLNDDPILTTRDAAAILGVSVKTAQTWIEQGMIESWKTPGGHRRVRTSAVIALRDQLGNGRQPAARVENAIALVVASDAALPAYLEAVAAAGLRGIGQSDPFNAMLDAGVAMPAVIAIELMRGDWERLSMARRLLQSRDLGHMRMLIVTDMSSAQLEADLGRLSRVTVLQTPADRAAFTAALMRCLALTPPDDAASSYPIAANEEARVQAVARTGLVDTVNEPEFDEIVQLTAEILRVPISLMTLLTPDRQWFKARWGLNAQETPRPWAFCNFTIMQNDVFVVDDAAADVRFNANPLVTGEPRIRFYAGAPLRDAQGNALGALCGIDRQPRVIDAVQKRRLVNLAGLASDRIGLVTRRRAERWNKAG
;
A
#
# COMPACT_ATOMS: atom_id res chain seq x y z
N MET A 1 21.68 -34.62 -8.33
CA MET A 1 20.36 -34.77 -9.00
C MET A 1 20.44 -34.07 -10.34
N SER A 2 19.92 -34.72 -11.39
CA SER A 2 20.14 -34.40 -12.82
C SER A 2 19.74 -32.98 -13.24
N LEU A 3 20.52 -32.36 -14.13
CA LEU A 3 20.34 -31.02 -14.72
C LEU A 3 19.20 -30.92 -15.77
N ASN A 4 18.25 -31.86 -15.81
CA ASN A 4 17.28 -31.96 -16.91
C ASN A 4 15.80 -32.11 -16.50
N ASP A 5 15.45 -31.93 -15.22
CA ASP A 5 14.06 -31.90 -14.77
C ASP A 5 13.60 -30.44 -14.54
N ASP A 6 13.41 -29.69 -15.62
CA ASP A 6 12.70 -28.39 -15.56
C ASP A 6 11.28 -28.60 -16.11
N PRO A 7 10.27 -28.74 -15.23
CA PRO A 7 8.93 -29.09 -15.66
C PRO A 7 8.35 -28.08 -16.66
N ILE A 8 7.63 -28.62 -17.64
CA ILE A 8 7.02 -27.83 -18.69
C ILE A 8 5.61 -27.46 -18.26
N LEU A 9 5.33 -26.16 -18.17
CA LEU A 9 4.04 -25.62 -17.73
C LEU A 9 3.18 -25.15 -18.90
N THR A 10 1.87 -25.27 -18.73
CA THR A 10 0.92 -24.55 -19.59
C THR A 10 0.87 -23.08 -19.20
N THR A 11 0.36 -22.22 -20.08
CA THR A 11 0.13 -20.80 -19.74
C THR A 11 -0.82 -20.63 -18.56
N ARG A 12 -1.75 -21.58 -18.34
CA ARG A 12 -2.65 -21.56 -17.18
C ARG A 12 -1.89 -21.85 -15.89
N ASP A 13 -1.01 -22.84 -15.90
CA ASP A 13 -0.21 -23.19 -14.71
C ASP A 13 0.80 -22.09 -14.39
N ALA A 14 1.39 -21.48 -15.42
CA ALA A 14 2.25 -20.31 -15.27
C ALA A 14 1.49 -19.12 -14.66
N ALA A 15 0.26 -18.85 -15.12
CA ALA A 15 -0.59 -17.81 -14.56
C ALA A 15 -0.94 -18.06 -13.09
N ALA A 16 -1.20 -19.32 -12.72
CA ALA A 16 -1.45 -19.72 -11.34
C ALA A 16 -0.22 -19.49 -10.45
N ILE A 17 0.99 -19.85 -10.91
CA ILE A 17 2.24 -19.64 -10.17
C ILE A 17 2.58 -18.15 -10.02
N LEU A 18 2.29 -17.35 -11.05
CA LEU A 18 2.53 -15.89 -11.05
C LEU A 18 1.42 -15.09 -10.35
N GLY A 19 0.29 -15.72 -10.00
CA GLY A 19 -0.84 -15.06 -9.37
C GLY A 19 -1.59 -14.07 -10.28
N VAL A 20 -1.55 -14.25 -11.60
CA VAL A 20 -2.15 -13.37 -12.60
C VAL A 20 -3.19 -14.10 -13.47
N SER A 21 -3.95 -13.36 -14.29
CA SER A 21 -4.89 -13.99 -15.25
C SER A 21 -4.14 -14.76 -16.33
N VAL A 22 -4.78 -15.79 -16.92
CA VAL A 22 -4.22 -16.54 -18.06
C VAL A 22 -3.89 -15.61 -19.22
N LYS A 23 -4.71 -14.57 -19.45
CA LYS A 23 -4.48 -13.58 -20.51
C LYS A 23 -3.27 -12.69 -20.22
N THR A 24 -3.06 -12.29 -18.96
CA THR A 24 -1.88 -11.54 -18.53
C THR A 24 -0.61 -12.37 -18.73
N ALA A 25 -0.64 -13.65 -18.32
CA ALA A 25 0.46 -14.58 -18.58
C ALA A 25 0.70 -14.79 -20.09
N GLN A 26 -0.36 -14.86 -20.91
CA GLN A 26 -0.24 -14.89 -22.38
C GLN A 26 0.46 -13.64 -22.91
N THR A 27 0.06 -12.45 -22.48
CA THR A 27 0.68 -11.19 -22.90
C THR A 27 2.16 -11.13 -22.52
N TRP A 28 2.52 -11.54 -21.30
CA TRP A 28 3.92 -11.57 -20.86
C TRP A 28 4.78 -12.57 -21.64
N ILE A 29 4.19 -13.71 -22.00
CA ILE A 29 4.81 -14.70 -22.87
C ILE A 29 5.00 -14.15 -24.30
N GLU A 30 4.02 -13.43 -24.84
CA GLU A 30 4.08 -12.81 -26.17
C GLU A 30 5.07 -11.65 -26.24
N GLN A 31 5.23 -10.91 -25.15
CA GLN A 31 6.20 -9.84 -24.98
C GLN A 31 7.62 -10.34 -24.66
N GLY A 32 7.81 -11.66 -24.54
CA GLY A 32 9.12 -12.28 -24.31
C GLY A 32 9.62 -12.19 -22.85
N MET A 33 8.78 -11.80 -21.90
CA MET A 33 9.15 -11.74 -20.47
C MET A 33 9.28 -13.13 -19.83
N ILE A 34 8.64 -14.15 -20.41
CA ILE A 34 8.84 -15.55 -20.04
C ILE A 34 9.24 -16.28 -21.31
N GLU A 35 10.40 -16.94 -21.27
CA GLU A 35 10.84 -17.78 -22.38
C GLU A 35 9.78 -18.85 -22.68
N SER A 36 9.33 -18.91 -23.93
CA SER A 36 8.27 -19.80 -24.35
C SER A 36 8.52 -20.36 -25.74
N TRP A 37 7.98 -21.54 -26.00
CA TRP A 37 7.93 -22.14 -27.34
C TRP A 37 6.53 -22.67 -27.65
N LYS A 38 6.25 -22.88 -28.94
CA LYS A 38 5.03 -23.55 -29.40
C LYS A 38 5.31 -25.03 -29.60
N THR A 39 4.38 -25.86 -29.13
CA THR A 39 4.32 -27.29 -29.47
C THR A 39 3.85 -27.47 -30.92
N PRO A 40 4.05 -28.65 -31.54
CA PRO A 40 3.53 -28.95 -32.88
C PRO A 40 2.01 -28.73 -33.00
N GLY A 41 1.25 -28.85 -31.91
CA GLY A 41 -0.18 -28.55 -31.83
C GLY A 41 -0.52 -27.06 -31.62
N GLY A 42 0.44 -26.15 -31.72
CA GLY A 42 0.24 -24.70 -31.64
C GLY A 42 0.13 -24.10 -30.23
N HIS A 43 0.05 -24.93 -29.18
CA HIS A 43 -0.03 -24.45 -27.79
C HIS A 43 1.33 -23.97 -27.27
N ARG A 44 1.33 -22.83 -26.56
CA ARG A 44 2.53 -22.33 -25.87
C ARG A 44 2.84 -23.12 -24.61
N ARG A 45 4.14 -23.27 -24.36
CA ARG A 45 4.73 -23.89 -23.16
C ARG A 45 5.85 -23.00 -22.64
N VAL A 46 6.02 -23.01 -21.33
CA VAL A 46 7.06 -22.27 -20.60
C VAL A 46 7.71 -23.20 -19.61
N ARG A 47 8.95 -22.91 -19.24
CA ARG A 47 9.67 -23.67 -18.21
C ARG A 47 9.31 -23.19 -16.81
N THR A 48 9.19 -24.10 -15.85
CA THR A 48 8.95 -23.75 -14.44
C THR A 48 10.04 -22.81 -13.92
N SER A 49 11.31 -23.05 -14.25
CA SER A 49 12.42 -22.16 -13.84
C SER A 49 12.26 -20.73 -14.36
N ALA A 50 11.81 -20.53 -15.60
CA ALA A 50 11.61 -19.20 -16.18
C ALA A 50 10.43 -18.47 -15.53
N VAL A 51 9.36 -19.20 -15.21
CA VAL A 51 8.20 -18.64 -14.49
C VAL A 51 8.57 -18.25 -13.06
N ILE A 52 9.35 -19.10 -12.38
CA ILE A 52 9.88 -18.82 -11.04
C ILE A 52 10.86 -17.65 -11.08
N ALA A 53 11.78 -17.62 -12.06
CA ALA A 53 12.73 -16.52 -12.22
C ALA A 53 12.02 -15.19 -12.49
N LEU A 54 10.96 -15.17 -13.31
CA LEU A 54 10.17 -13.96 -13.49
C LEU A 54 9.42 -13.58 -12.22
N ARG A 55 8.82 -14.53 -11.50
CA ARG A 55 8.18 -14.28 -10.19
C ARG A 55 9.17 -13.68 -9.20
N ASP A 56 10.37 -14.25 -9.16
CA ASP A 56 11.45 -13.83 -8.28
C ASP A 56 12.05 -12.50 -8.75
N GLN A 57 12.08 -12.17 -10.05
CA GLN A 57 12.44 -10.84 -10.56
C GLN A 57 11.35 -9.79 -10.30
N LEU A 58 10.08 -10.17 -10.38
CA LEU A 58 8.94 -9.32 -9.98
C LEU A 58 8.96 -9.07 -8.46
N GLY A 59 9.45 -10.05 -7.66
CA GLY A 59 9.68 -9.93 -6.22
C GLY A 59 10.99 -9.22 -5.83
N ASN A 60 12.05 -9.40 -6.61
CA ASN A 60 13.42 -8.90 -6.41
C ASN A 60 13.72 -7.63 -7.22
N GLY A 61 12.76 -7.09 -7.98
CA GLY A 61 12.83 -5.74 -8.56
C GLY A 61 12.97 -4.64 -7.49
N ARG A 62 12.97 -5.02 -6.22
CA ARG A 62 13.49 -4.26 -5.09
C ARG A 62 15.02 -4.13 -5.18
N GLN A 63 15.48 -3.08 -5.84
CA GLN A 63 16.48 -2.25 -5.17
C GLN A 63 15.74 -1.21 -4.31
N PRO A 64 15.90 -1.23 -2.97
CA PRO A 64 15.35 -0.21 -2.07
C PRO A 64 16.00 1.18 -2.23
N ALA A 65 17.01 1.33 -3.09
CA ALA A 65 17.83 2.53 -3.17
C ALA A 65 17.10 3.76 -3.74
N ALA A 66 16.19 3.58 -4.70
CA ALA A 66 15.66 4.71 -5.49
C ALA A 66 14.64 5.61 -4.75
N ARG A 67 14.19 5.25 -3.53
CA ARG A 67 13.20 6.04 -2.77
C ARG A 67 13.78 6.81 -1.56
N VAL A 68 15.03 6.54 -1.18
CA VAL A 68 15.65 7.09 0.03
C VAL A 68 16.58 8.27 -0.31
N GLU A 69 17.10 8.33 -1.53
CA GLU A 69 17.90 9.47 -2.00
C GLU A 69 17.04 10.74 -1.97
N ASN A 70 17.43 11.70 -1.11
CA ASN A 70 16.79 13.00 -0.83
C ASN A 70 15.55 13.01 0.07
N ALA A 71 15.19 11.91 0.75
CA ALA A 71 14.13 11.96 1.76
C ALA A 71 14.55 12.84 2.96
N ILE A 72 13.63 13.66 3.46
CA ILE A 72 13.87 14.56 4.59
C ILE A 72 13.61 13.82 5.91
N ALA A 73 14.57 13.90 6.83
CA ALA A 73 14.45 13.42 8.20
C ALA A 73 14.52 14.63 9.16
N LEU A 74 13.46 14.84 9.94
CA LEU A 74 13.44 15.84 11.00
C LEU A 74 13.90 15.20 12.31
N VAL A 75 14.93 15.74 12.95
CA VAL A 75 15.42 15.26 14.24
C VAL A 75 15.08 16.29 15.30
N VAL A 76 14.38 15.84 16.34
CA VAL A 76 14.01 16.63 17.51
C VAL A 76 14.76 16.08 18.72
N ALA A 77 15.79 16.79 19.18
CA ALA A 77 16.64 16.34 20.27
C ALA A 77 17.23 17.51 21.05
N SER A 78 17.86 17.25 22.19
CA SER A 78 18.65 18.28 22.87
C SER A 78 19.76 18.84 21.98
N ASP A 79 20.16 20.11 22.17
CA ASP A 79 21.25 20.74 21.40
C ASP A 79 22.56 19.94 21.48
N ALA A 80 22.77 19.24 22.60
CA ALA A 80 23.94 18.37 22.81
C ALA A 80 23.89 17.09 21.96
N ALA A 81 22.72 16.48 21.77
CA ALA A 81 22.55 15.21 21.04
C ALA A 81 22.32 15.41 19.53
N LEU A 82 21.82 16.59 19.14
CA LEU A 82 21.42 16.90 17.77
C LEU A 82 22.53 16.68 16.72
N PRO A 83 23.81 17.10 16.93
CA PRO A 83 24.86 16.89 15.95
C PRO A 83 25.10 15.41 15.64
N ALA A 84 25.13 14.55 16.67
CA ALA A 84 25.36 13.12 16.53
C ALA A 84 24.24 12.43 15.74
N TYR A 85 22.98 12.81 15.99
CA TYR A 85 21.85 12.29 15.23
C TYR A 85 21.83 12.78 13.78
N LEU A 86 22.17 14.04 13.52
CA LEU A 86 22.23 14.57 12.16
C LEU A 86 23.36 13.92 11.34
N GLU A 87 24.51 13.63 11.95
CA GLU A 87 25.56 12.82 11.32
C GLU A 87 25.07 11.41 10.97
N ALA A 88 24.31 10.79 11.89
CA ALA A 88 23.71 9.47 11.68
C ALA A 88 22.68 9.46 10.53
N VAL A 89 21.90 10.55 10.39
CA VAL A 89 20.95 10.79 9.30
C VAL A 89 21.69 10.97 7.96
N ALA A 90 22.74 11.79 7.95
CA ALA A 90 23.55 12.01 6.75
C ALA A 90 24.23 10.72 6.28
N ALA A 91 24.75 9.91 7.21
CA ALA A 91 25.32 8.60 6.92
C ALA A 91 24.29 7.60 6.35
N ALA A 92 22.99 7.82 6.62
CA ALA A 92 21.89 7.06 6.04
C ALA A 92 21.45 7.57 4.64
N GLY A 93 22.09 8.61 4.09
CA GLY A 93 21.78 9.18 2.77
C GLY A 93 20.57 10.11 2.75
N LEU A 94 20.13 10.61 3.91
CA LEU A 94 18.94 11.46 4.07
C LEU A 94 19.32 12.93 4.27
N ARG A 95 18.39 13.83 3.94
CA ARG A 95 18.54 15.25 4.28
C ARG A 95 18.02 15.49 5.70
N GLY A 96 18.92 15.79 6.63
CA GLY A 96 18.58 16.11 8.02
C GLY A 96 18.14 17.55 8.22
N ILE A 97 17.05 17.76 8.97
CA ILE A 97 16.68 19.03 9.60
C ILE A 97 16.73 18.79 11.10
N GLY A 98 17.44 19.63 11.85
CA GLY A 98 17.57 19.49 13.30
C GLY A 98 16.83 20.61 14.03
N GLN A 99 16.07 20.24 15.04
CA GLN A 99 15.35 21.18 15.90
C GLN A 99 15.48 20.76 17.37
N SER A 100 15.83 21.69 18.25
CA SER A 100 15.82 21.44 19.70
C SER A 100 14.52 21.87 20.37
N ASP A 101 13.86 22.88 19.78
CA ASP A 101 12.57 23.40 20.20
C ASP A 101 11.39 22.62 19.58
N PRO A 102 10.47 22.05 20.39
CA PRO A 102 9.34 21.27 19.89
C PRO A 102 8.34 22.07 19.04
N PHE A 103 8.22 23.38 19.26
CA PHE A 103 7.30 24.21 18.50
C PHE A 103 7.82 24.46 17.07
N ASN A 104 9.09 24.83 16.93
CA ASN A 104 9.76 24.96 15.64
C ASN A 104 9.82 23.63 14.89
N ALA A 105 10.04 22.51 15.59
CA ALA A 105 9.93 21.18 15.00
C ALA A 105 8.56 20.91 14.38
N MET A 106 7.48 21.35 15.02
CA MET A 106 6.13 21.18 14.47
C MET A 106 5.89 22.05 13.22
N LEU A 107 6.43 23.27 13.17
CA LEU A 107 6.40 24.12 11.99
C LEU A 107 7.17 23.49 10.82
N ASP A 108 8.40 23.03 11.09
CA ASP A 108 9.23 22.37 10.09
C ASP A 108 8.62 21.05 9.60
N ALA A 109 7.96 20.29 10.49
CA ALA A 109 7.24 19.09 10.09
C ALA A 109 6.13 19.41 9.07
N GLY A 110 5.40 20.52 9.27
CA GLY A 110 4.36 20.96 8.34
C GLY A 110 4.88 21.53 7.03
N VAL A 111 6.03 22.21 7.04
CA VAL A 111 6.63 22.84 5.84
C VAL A 111 7.45 21.84 5.03
N ALA A 112 8.32 21.09 5.69
CA ALA A 112 9.25 20.19 5.03
C ALA A 112 8.65 18.82 4.71
N MET A 113 7.51 18.47 5.31
CA MET A 113 6.80 17.20 5.12
C MET A 113 7.76 15.99 5.17
N PRO A 114 8.44 15.78 6.31
CA PRO A 114 9.51 14.80 6.41
C PRO A 114 8.98 13.38 6.28
N ALA A 115 9.78 12.49 5.68
CA ALA A 115 9.47 11.07 5.61
C ALA A 115 9.53 10.42 7.01
N VAL A 116 10.39 10.93 7.88
CA VAL A 116 10.56 10.48 9.27
C VAL A 116 10.83 11.66 10.19
N ILE A 117 10.23 11.61 11.38
CA ILE A 117 10.63 12.43 12.52
C ILE A 117 11.27 11.55 13.59
N ALA A 118 12.49 11.85 14.00
CA ALA A 118 13.17 11.21 15.12
C ALA A 118 13.06 12.13 16.34
N ILE A 119 12.52 11.64 17.45
CA ILE A 119 12.28 12.43 18.66
C ILE A 119 13.02 11.77 19.82
N GLU A 120 13.95 12.49 20.42
CA GLU A 120 14.49 12.17 21.74
C GLU A 120 13.45 12.55 22.80
N LEU A 121 12.83 11.54 23.41
CA LEU A 121 11.74 11.70 24.37
C LEU A 121 12.12 11.03 25.68
N MET A 122 12.65 11.79 26.63
CA MET A 122 12.98 11.27 27.95
C MET A 122 11.79 11.42 28.91
N ARG A 123 11.78 10.59 29.96
CA ARG A 123 10.77 10.70 31.02
C ARG A 123 10.70 12.12 31.58
N GLY A 124 9.49 12.69 31.60
CA GLY A 124 9.23 14.04 32.11
C GLY A 124 9.31 15.16 31.07
N ASP A 125 9.67 14.86 29.82
CA ASP A 125 9.65 15.81 28.71
C ASP A 125 8.23 15.97 28.12
N TRP A 126 7.40 16.71 28.85
CA TRP A 126 5.98 16.92 28.51
C TRP A 126 5.78 17.67 27.20
N GLU A 127 6.73 18.51 26.79
CA GLU A 127 6.64 19.31 25.58
C GLU A 127 6.82 18.45 24.33
N ARG A 128 7.88 17.61 24.30
CA ARG A 128 8.08 16.65 23.20
C ARG A 128 7.03 15.55 23.20
N LEU A 129 6.53 15.15 24.37
CA LEU A 129 5.40 14.21 24.46
C LEU A 129 4.13 14.80 23.83
N SER A 130 3.82 16.05 24.17
CA SER A 130 2.66 16.77 23.63
C SER A 130 2.78 16.98 22.12
N MET A 131 3.98 17.33 21.65
CA MET A 131 4.29 17.42 20.22
C MET A 131 4.09 16.07 19.53
N ALA A 132 4.70 14.98 20.03
CA ALA A 132 4.57 13.65 19.46
C ALA A 132 3.10 13.21 19.37
N ARG A 133 2.31 13.47 20.42
CA ARG A 133 0.87 13.18 20.44
C ARG A 133 0.10 13.96 19.37
N ARG A 134 0.36 15.26 19.21
CA ARG A 134 -0.26 16.09 18.18
C ARG A 134 0.10 15.66 16.78
N LEU A 135 1.38 15.32 16.55
CA LEU A 135 1.87 14.83 15.26
C LEU A 135 1.22 13.49 14.89
N LEU A 136 1.06 12.57 15.84
CA LEU A 136 0.36 11.29 15.62
C LEU A 136 -1.13 11.45 15.35
N GLN A 137 -1.75 12.52 15.87
CA GLN A 137 -3.17 12.84 15.63
C GLN A 137 -3.39 13.68 14.35
N SER A 138 -2.32 14.25 13.79
CA SER A 138 -2.38 15.09 12.59
C SER A 138 -2.67 14.26 11.34
N ARG A 139 -3.72 14.63 10.61
CA ARG A 139 -4.11 13.94 9.37
C ARG A 139 -3.17 14.26 8.21
N ASP A 140 -2.67 15.50 8.15
CA ASP A 140 -1.80 15.98 7.07
C ASP A 140 -0.40 15.36 7.16
N LEU A 141 0.05 15.03 8.38
CA LEU A 141 1.30 14.31 8.65
C LEU A 141 1.10 12.78 8.74
N GLY A 142 -0.04 12.30 8.26
CA GLY A 142 -0.40 10.89 8.14
C GLY A 142 0.44 10.11 7.13
N HIS A 143 1.54 10.65 6.58
CA HIS A 143 2.53 9.91 5.78
C HIS A 143 3.86 9.73 6.53
N MET A 144 4.13 10.59 7.51
CA MET A 144 5.35 10.65 8.30
C MET A 144 5.48 9.44 9.24
N ARG A 145 6.69 8.90 9.37
CA ARG A 145 7.04 7.88 10.36
C ARG A 145 7.67 8.53 11.59
N MET A 146 7.51 7.92 12.76
CA MET A 146 8.08 8.46 13.99
C MET A 146 9.07 7.46 14.59
N LEU A 147 10.29 7.91 14.85
CA LEU A 147 11.28 7.18 15.65
C LEU A 147 11.36 7.88 17.01
N ILE A 148 11.06 7.16 18.10
CA ILE A 148 11.19 7.69 19.45
C ILE A 148 12.43 7.07 20.10
N VAL A 149 13.37 7.91 20.51
CA VAL A 149 14.55 7.51 21.30
C VAL A 149 14.25 7.84 22.76
N THR A 150 14.19 6.85 23.65
CA THR A 150 13.66 7.05 25.01
C THR A 150 14.27 6.12 26.06
N ASP A 151 14.19 6.53 27.33
CA ASP A 151 14.41 5.68 28.52
C ASP A 151 13.11 5.03 29.05
N MET A 152 11.97 5.32 28.42
CA MET A 152 10.65 4.82 28.80
C MET A 152 10.39 3.43 28.22
N SER A 153 9.69 2.58 28.98
CA SER A 153 9.22 1.29 28.47
C SER A 153 8.12 1.45 27.42
N SER A 154 7.95 0.46 26.55
CA SER A 154 6.89 0.44 25.54
C SER A 154 5.49 0.61 26.14
N ALA A 155 5.23 0.02 27.32
CA ALA A 155 3.95 0.14 28.01
C ALA A 155 3.67 1.58 28.48
N GLN A 156 4.69 2.32 28.92
CA GLN A 156 4.56 3.72 29.32
C GLN A 156 4.28 4.60 28.08
N LEU A 157 5.02 4.38 26.99
CA LEU A 157 4.79 5.09 25.73
C LEU A 157 3.39 4.83 25.16
N GLU A 158 2.89 3.59 25.22
CA GLU A 158 1.53 3.26 24.77
C GLU A 158 0.46 3.93 25.65
N ALA A 159 0.69 4.03 26.96
CA ALA A 159 -0.21 4.74 27.85
C ALA A 159 -0.32 6.23 27.50
N ASP A 160 0.81 6.86 27.15
CA ASP A 160 0.86 8.30 26.88
C ASP A 160 0.47 8.68 25.43
N LEU A 161 0.90 7.89 24.45
CA LEU A 161 0.74 8.18 23.01
C LEU A 161 -0.40 7.38 22.36
N GLY A 162 -0.90 6.33 23.01
CA GLY A 162 -1.85 5.39 22.43
C GLY A 162 -1.20 4.40 21.46
N ARG A 163 -1.94 3.97 20.44
CA ARG A 163 -1.51 2.91 19.52
C ARG A 163 -0.27 3.33 18.71
N LEU A 164 0.84 2.63 18.90
CA LEU A 164 2.15 2.91 18.28
C LEU A 164 2.32 2.36 16.86
N SER A 165 1.26 2.27 16.05
CA SER A 165 1.28 1.58 14.74
C SER A 165 2.25 2.16 13.69
N ARG A 166 2.82 3.34 13.94
CA ARG A 166 3.78 4.03 13.07
C ARG A 166 4.98 4.61 13.82
N VAL A 167 5.15 4.15 15.06
CA VAL A 167 6.22 4.58 15.95
C VAL A 167 7.22 3.44 16.07
N THR A 168 8.47 3.69 15.71
CA THR A 168 9.60 2.83 16.05
C THR A 168 10.19 3.32 17.35
N VAL A 169 10.43 2.44 18.32
CA VAL A 169 11.02 2.81 19.60
C VAL A 169 12.48 2.33 19.65
N LEU A 170 13.38 3.22 20.05
CA LEU A 170 14.78 2.94 20.32
C LEU A 170 15.07 3.27 21.79
N GLN A 171 15.53 2.27 22.55
CA GLN A 171 15.87 2.46 23.96
C GLN A 171 17.22 3.15 24.11
N THR A 172 17.33 4.06 25.09
CA THR A 172 18.61 4.65 25.49
C THR A 172 19.35 3.75 26.48
N PRO A 173 20.71 3.81 26.52
CA PRO A 173 21.57 4.60 25.65
C PRO A 173 21.63 4.03 24.22
N ALA A 174 21.51 4.91 23.22
CA ALA A 174 21.58 4.54 21.82
C ALA A 174 22.84 5.14 21.20
N ASP A 175 23.70 4.29 20.64
CA ASP A 175 24.84 4.76 19.86
C ASP A 175 24.43 5.12 18.42
N ARG A 176 25.38 5.70 17.68
CA ARG A 176 25.16 6.14 16.30
C ARG A 176 24.70 4.98 15.39
N ALA A 177 25.25 3.78 15.57
CA ALA A 177 24.90 2.62 14.75
C ALA A 177 23.48 2.14 15.05
N ALA A 178 23.10 2.09 16.33
CA ALA A 178 21.77 1.73 16.78
C ALA A 178 20.72 2.74 16.29
N PHE A 179 21.04 4.04 16.33
CA PHE A 179 20.18 5.08 15.78
C PHE A 179 20.03 4.97 14.27
N THR A 180 21.12 4.88 13.50
CA THR A 180 21.05 4.70 12.05
C THR A 180 20.27 3.44 11.68
N ALA A 181 20.48 2.33 12.38
CA ALA A 181 19.73 1.10 12.14
C ALA A 181 18.24 1.26 12.46
N ALA A 182 17.89 1.95 13.56
CA ALA A 182 16.50 2.23 13.91
C ALA A 182 15.83 3.18 12.92
N LEU A 183 16.55 4.19 12.45
CA LEU A 183 16.11 5.12 11.42
C LEU A 183 15.84 4.39 10.11
N MET A 184 16.76 3.51 9.71
CA MET A 184 16.58 2.67 8.53
C MET A 184 15.44 1.68 8.70
N ARG A 185 15.21 1.10 9.88
CA ARG A 185 13.99 0.28 10.15
C ARG A 185 12.71 1.10 10.11
N CYS A 186 12.76 2.34 10.58
CA CYS A 186 11.63 3.26 10.58
C CYS A 186 11.23 3.68 9.16
N LEU A 187 12.22 3.81 8.26
CA LEU A 187 12.07 4.22 6.85
C LEU A 187 11.91 3.05 5.87
N ALA A 188 12.57 1.92 6.13
CA ALA A 188 12.45 0.71 5.34
C ALA A 188 11.02 0.20 5.50
N LEU A 189 10.27 0.22 4.40
CA LEU A 189 9.03 -0.54 4.25
C LEU A 189 9.34 -2.05 4.30
N THR A 190 9.70 -2.53 5.48
CA THR A 190 9.46 -3.90 5.89
C THR A 190 8.29 -3.83 6.86
N PRO A 191 7.09 -4.37 6.55
CA PRO A 191 6.32 -4.98 7.62
C PRO A 191 7.26 -5.86 8.45
N PRO A 192 6.98 -6.10 9.75
CA PRO A 192 7.69 -7.16 10.47
C PRO A 192 7.78 -8.39 9.56
N ASP A 193 8.91 -9.09 9.60
CA ASP A 193 9.26 -10.26 8.76
C ASP A 193 8.21 -11.40 8.76
N ASP A 194 7.06 -11.21 9.39
CA ASP A 194 5.85 -12.01 9.29
C ASP A 194 4.87 -11.45 8.25
N ALA A 195 5.27 -11.51 6.97
CA ALA A 195 4.44 -11.89 5.82
C ALA A 195 5.06 -11.42 4.51
N ALA A 196 5.57 -12.36 3.73
CA ALA A 196 5.68 -12.21 2.29
C ALA A 196 4.29 -11.93 1.70
N SER A 197 3.96 -10.66 1.49
CA SER A 197 3.02 -10.25 0.45
C SER A 197 3.75 -9.29 -0.48
N SER A 198 4.60 -9.87 -1.34
CA SER A 198 4.92 -9.26 -2.63
C SER A 198 3.61 -9.19 -3.41
N TYR A 199 3.06 -7.99 -3.57
CA TYR A 199 1.87 -7.81 -4.39
C TYR A 199 2.28 -7.57 -5.85
N PRO A 200 1.49 -8.04 -6.83
CA PRO A 200 1.83 -7.88 -8.23
C PRO A 200 1.81 -6.39 -8.62
N ILE A 201 2.80 -5.98 -9.41
CA ILE A 201 2.92 -4.65 -10.01
C ILE A 201 2.81 -4.79 -11.53
N ALA A 202 1.95 -4.00 -12.16
CA ALA A 202 1.79 -4.00 -13.61
C ALA A 202 2.95 -3.24 -14.30
N ALA A 203 3.28 -3.63 -15.53
CA ALA A 203 4.28 -2.93 -16.34
C ALA A 203 3.95 -1.45 -16.58
N ASN A 204 2.66 -1.07 -16.54
CA ASN A 204 2.19 0.31 -16.69
C ASN A 204 1.93 1.02 -15.34
N GLU A 205 2.55 0.59 -14.24
CA GLU A 205 2.30 1.16 -12.91
C GLU A 205 2.52 2.67 -12.85
N GLU A 206 3.56 3.20 -13.51
CA GLU A 206 3.82 4.63 -13.55
C GLU A 206 2.65 5.41 -14.19
N ALA A 207 2.22 4.97 -15.37
CA ALA A 207 1.08 5.57 -16.07
C ALA A 207 -0.22 5.46 -15.25
N ARG A 208 -0.41 4.34 -14.56
CA ARG A 208 -1.57 4.07 -13.68
C ARG A 208 -1.57 4.99 -12.46
N VAL A 209 -0.44 5.17 -11.79
CA VAL A 209 -0.27 6.09 -10.66
C VAL A 209 -0.55 7.52 -11.09
N GLN A 210 0.00 7.95 -12.23
CA GLN A 210 -0.28 9.27 -12.79
C GLN A 210 -1.78 9.43 -13.12
N ALA A 211 -2.43 8.38 -13.63
CA ALA A 211 -3.87 8.38 -13.85
C ALA A 211 -4.67 8.58 -12.57
N VAL A 212 -4.29 7.91 -11.47
CA VAL A 212 -4.89 8.12 -10.15
C VAL A 212 -4.70 9.57 -9.70
N ALA A 213 -3.50 10.13 -9.83
CA ALA A 213 -3.23 11.52 -9.47
C ALA A 213 -4.09 12.51 -10.27
N ARG A 214 -4.25 12.28 -11.60
CA ARG A 214 -5.07 13.13 -12.48
C ARG A 214 -6.55 13.18 -12.09
N THR A 215 -7.07 12.16 -11.39
CA THR A 215 -8.46 12.21 -10.90
C THR A 215 -8.68 13.36 -9.91
N GLY A 216 -7.63 13.75 -9.17
CA GLY A 216 -7.72 14.65 -8.04
C GLY A 216 -8.60 14.13 -6.89
N LEU A 217 -9.03 12.87 -6.92
CA LEU A 217 -9.99 12.31 -5.97
C LEU A 217 -9.36 11.88 -4.65
N VAL A 218 -8.07 11.53 -4.65
CA VAL A 218 -7.32 11.14 -3.44
C VAL A 218 -7.33 12.31 -2.43
N ASP A 219 -7.47 11.99 -1.15
CA ASP A 219 -7.52 12.95 -0.03
C ASP A 219 -8.66 13.99 -0.13
N THR A 220 -9.71 13.69 -0.91
CA THR A 220 -10.91 14.52 -0.95
C THR A 220 -12.01 14.00 -0.05
N VAL A 221 -12.91 14.88 0.36
CA VAL A 221 -14.09 14.52 1.15
C VAL A 221 -14.93 13.45 0.45
N ASN A 222 -15.69 12.70 1.25
CA ASN A 222 -16.68 11.76 0.73
C ASN A 222 -17.69 12.51 -0.15
N GLU A 223 -18.13 11.87 -1.24
CA GLU A 223 -19.19 12.39 -2.11
C GLU A 223 -20.34 11.38 -2.08
N PRO A 224 -21.59 11.82 -1.82
CA PRO A 224 -22.74 10.92 -1.64
C PRO A 224 -22.92 9.92 -2.79
N GLU A 225 -22.62 10.34 -4.02
CA GLU A 225 -22.78 9.49 -5.20
C GLU A 225 -21.82 8.28 -5.20
N PHE A 226 -20.66 8.38 -4.56
CA PHE A 226 -19.78 7.23 -4.36
C PHE A 226 -20.20 6.37 -3.16
N ASP A 227 -20.72 7.00 -2.10
CA ASP A 227 -21.24 6.31 -0.92
C ASP A 227 -22.44 5.41 -1.26
N GLU A 228 -23.35 5.87 -2.14
CA GLU A 228 -24.46 5.08 -2.65
C GLU A 228 -23.98 3.82 -3.42
N ILE A 229 -22.94 3.96 -4.25
CA ILE A 229 -22.40 2.84 -5.03
C ILE A 229 -21.81 1.76 -4.12
N VAL A 230 -21.06 2.14 -3.08
CA VAL A 230 -20.49 1.16 -2.15
C VAL A 230 -21.57 0.50 -1.29
N GLN A 231 -22.62 1.23 -0.91
CA GLN A 231 -23.77 0.65 -0.20
C GLN A 231 -24.50 -0.38 -1.07
N LEU A 232 -24.85 -0.04 -2.32
CA LEU A 232 -25.50 -0.97 -3.26
C LEU A 232 -24.63 -2.21 -3.51
N THR A 233 -23.30 -2.02 -3.57
CA THR A 233 -22.36 -3.13 -3.71
C THR A 233 -22.43 -4.08 -2.50
N ALA A 234 -22.48 -3.54 -1.28
CA ALA A 234 -22.64 -4.34 -0.06
C ALA A 234 -23.95 -5.14 -0.07
N GLU A 235 -25.05 -4.52 -0.49
CA GLU A 235 -26.37 -5.15 -0.56
C GLU A 235 -26.43 -6.27 -1.62
N ILE A 236 -25.90 -6.03 -2.82
CA ILE A 236 -25.89 -7.00 -3.91
C ILE A 236 -25.03 -8.23 -3.59
N LEU A 237 -23.86 -8.00 -2.97
CA LEU A 237 -22.97 -9.07 -2.56
C LEU A 237 -23.38 -9.70 -1.22
N ARG A 238 -24.32 -9.06 -0.49
CA ARG A 238 -24.78 -9.42 0.86
C ARG A 238 -23.64 -9.53 1.86
N VAL A 239 -22.74 -8.55 1.83
CA VAL A 239 -21.53 -8.50 2.67
C VAL A 239 -21.57 -7.30 3.61
N PRO A 240 -20.93 -7.37 4.79
CA PRO A 240 -20.96 -6.30 5.77
C PRO A 240 -20.05 -5.12 5.38
N ILE A 241 -19.05 -5.33 4.52
CA ILE A 241 -18.06 -4.31 4.17
C ILE A 241 -18.02 -4.16 2.65
N SER A 242 -17.97 -2.91 2.17
CA SER A 242 -17.79 -2.59 0.75
C SER A 242 -17.00 -1.30 0.61
N LEU A 243 -16.07 -1.26 -0.34
CA LEU A 243 -15.13 -0.16 -0.50
C LEU A 243 -15.02 0.22 -1.98
N MET A 244 -14.92 1.53 -2.22
CA MET A 244 -14.42 2.08 -3.46
C MET A 244 -13.03 2.65 -3.19
N THR A 245 -12.03 2.11 -3.86
CA THR A 245 -10.63 2.33 -3.52
C THR A 245 -9.86 2.94 -4.68
N LEU A 246 -8.91 3.81 -4.37
CA LEU A 246 -7.90 4.31 -5.29
C LEU A 246 -6.53 3.88 -4.80
N LEU A 247 -5.69 3.44 -5.72
CA LEU A 247 -4.43 2.79 -5.43
C LEU A 247 -3.26 3.74 -5.74
N THR A 248 -2.69 4.34 -4.70
CA THR A 248 -1.53 5.27 -4.79
C THR A 248 -0.21 4.48 -4.71
N PRO A 249 0.97 5.13 -4.87
CA PRO A 249 2.27 4.45 -4.78
C PRO A 249 2.59 3.81 -3.43
N ASP A 250 1.87 4.16 -2.37
CA ASP A 250 2.20 3.85 -0.97
C ASP A 250 1.00 3.36 -0.15
N ARG A 251 -0.23 3.66 -0.58
CA ARG A 251 -1.45 3.26 0.12
C ARG A 251 -2.62 2.87 -0.81
N GLN A 252 -3.59 2.17 -0.23
CA GLN A 252 -4.94 2.02 -0.77
C GLN A 252 -5.83 3.02 -0.04
N TRP A 253 -6.25 4.07 -0.73
CA TRP A 253 -7.11 5.12 -0.19
C TRP A 253 -8.58 4.83 -0.51
N PHE A 254 -9.50 5.05 0.44
CA PHE A 254 -10.91 4.68 0.29
C PHE A 254 -11.76 5.91 -0.03
N LYS A 255 -12.14 6.07 -1.31
CA LYS A 255 -12.99 7.18 -1.76
C LYS A 255 -14.39 7.12 -1.17
N ALA A 256 -14.91 5.91 -1.01
CA ALA A 256 -16.16 5.62 -0.34
C ALA A 256 -16.04 4.28 0.39
N ARG A 257 -16.77 4.14 1.49
CA ARG A 257 -16.68 2.97 2.36
C ARG A 257 -18.00 2.71 3.08
N TRP A 258 -18.33 1.43 3.21
CA TRP A 258 -19.45 0.92 3.97
C TRP A 258 -18.97 -0.15 4.96
N GLY A 259 -19.41 -0.08 6.21
CA GLY A 259 -19.12 -1.08 7.24
C GLY A 259 -17.67 -1.12 7.75
N LEU A 260 -16.85 -0.13 7.43
CA LEU A 260 -15.46 -0.01 7.87
C LEU A 260 -15.08 1.44 8.21
N ASN A 261 -14.49 1.66 9.39
CA ASN A 261 -14.09 2.99 9.86
C ASN A 261 -12.74 3.46 9.30
N ALA A 262 -11.86 2.52 8.94
CA ALA A 262 -10.57 2.85 8.33
C ALA A 262 -10.79 3.63 7.03
N GLN A 263 -9.93 4.61 6.77
CA GLN A 263 -10.01 5.46 5.58
C GLN A 263 -9.03 5.02 4.49
N GLU A 264 -8.04 4.22 4.87
CA GLU A 264 -7.02 3.70 4.00
C GLU A 264 -6.33 2.49 4.63
N THR A 265 -5.52 1.80 3.82
CA THR A 265 -4.60 0.74 4.27
C THR A 265 -3.25 0.90 3.59
N PRO A 266 -2.16 0.40 4.19
CA PRO A 266 -0.88 0.30 3.50
C PRO A 266 -1.03 -0.45 2.17
N ARG A 267 -0.34 0.02 1.13
CA ARG A 267 -0.42 -0.61 -0.20
C ARG A 267 -0.13 -2.11 -0.18
N PRO A 268 0.85 -2.64 0.56
CA PRO A 268 1.11 -4.09 0.59
C PRO A 268 -0.03 -4.94 1.15
N TRP A 269 -0.92 -4.37 1.98
CA TRP A 269 -2.02 -5.12 2.59
C TRP A 269 -3.25 -5.21 1.67
N ALA A 270 -3.27 -4.42 0.60
CA ALA A 270 -4.40 -4.28 -0.30
C ALA A 270 -4.65 -5.54 -1.13
N PHE A 271 -5.81 -6.17 -0.93
CA PHE A 271 -6.35 -7.18 -1.85
C PHE A 271 -6.56 -6.60 -3.26
N CYS A 272 -6.90 -5.31 -3.33
CA CYS A 272 -7.14 -4.59 -4.57
C CYS A 272 -5.92 -4.57 -5.51
N ASN A 273 -4.70 -4.83 -5.01
CA ASN A 273 -3.52 -5.04 -5.85
C ASN A 273 -3.74 -6.13 -6.88
N PHE A 274 -4.39 -7.22 -6.50
CA PHE A 274 -4.66 -8.33 -7.40
C PHE A 274 -5.80 -8.01 -8.35
N THR A 275 -6.79 -7.23 -7.88
CA THR A 275 -7.94 -6.78 -8.68
C THR A 275 -7.51 -5.89 -9.85
N ILE A 276 -6.60 -4.92 -9.63
CA ILE A 276 -6.16 -4.03 -10.71
C ILE A 276 -5.35 -4.74 -11.82
N MET A 277 -4.87 -5.96 -11.54
CA MET A 277 -4.21 -6.83 -12.51
C MET A 277 -5.20 -7.63 -13.37
N GLN A 278 -6.49 -7.65 -13.00
CA GLN A 278 -7.53 -8.38 -13.72
C GLN A 278 -8.30 -7.47 -14.67
N ASN A 279 -8.88 -8.08 -15.71
CA ASN A 279 -9.87 -7.41 -16.57
C ASN A 279 -11.31 -7.56 -16.06
N ASP A 280 -11.53 -8.51 -15.15
CA ASP A 280 -12.85 -8.90 -14.62
C ASP A 280 -12.77 -9.00 -13.09
N VAL A 281 -13.83 -9.46 -12.43
CA VAL A 281 -13.90 -9.63 -10.98
C VAL A 281 -12.82 -10.58 -10.48
N PHE A 282 -12.01 -10.10 -9.54
CA PHE A 282 -11.13 -10.91 -8.73
C PHE A 282 -11.87 -11.39 -7.47
N VAL A 283 -11.88 -12.70 -7.21
CA VAL A 283 -12.56 -13.29 -6.07
C VAL A 283 -11.59 -14.14 -5.25
N VAL A 284 -11.70 -14.02 -3.93
CA VAL A 284 -11.04 -14.85 -2.92
C VAL A 284 -12.15 -15.38 -2.02
N ASP A 285 -12.44 -16.68 -2.16
CA ASP A 285 -13.54 -17.32 -1.43
C ASP A 285 -13.22 -17.46 0.06
N ASP A 286 -11.95 -17.76 0.39
CA ASP A 286 -11.40 -17.81 1.75
C ASP A 286 -9.93 -17.32 1.81
N ALA A 287 -9.71 -16.11 2.31
CA ALA A 287 -8.41 -15.47 2.40
C ALA A 287 -7.47 -16.13 3.42
N ALA A 288 -8.00 -16.85 4.42
CA ALA A 288 -7.16 -17.61 5.36
C ALA A 288 -6.58 -18.88 4.73
N ALA A 289 -7.26 -19.43 3.72
CA ALA A 289 -6.79 -20.59 2.95
C ALA A 289 -5.96 -20.20 1.72
N ASP A 290 -6.03 -18.93 1.30
CA ASP A 290 -5.31 -18.42 0.14
C ASP A 290 -3.86 -18.05 0.49
N VAL A 291 -2.89 -18.74 -0.11
CA VAL A 291 -1.45 -18.52 0.15
C VAL A 291 -0.97 -17.10 -0.11
N ARG A 292 -1.71 -16.31 -0.89
CA ARG A 292 -1.39 -14.90 -1.18
C ARG A 292 -1.77 -13.98 -0.02
N PHE A 293 -2.73 -14.39 0.81
CA PHE A 293 -3.36 -13.54 1.82
C PHE A 293 -3.38 -14.14 3.23
N ASN A 294 -3.05 -15.43 3.41
CA ASN A 294 -3.15 -16.11 4.70
C ASN A 294 -2.31 -15.45 5.81
N ALA A 295 -1.21 -14.79 5.46
CA ALA A 295 -0.34 -14.04 6.37
C ALA A 295 -0.64 -12.53 6.37
N ASN A 296 -1.59 -12.05 5.55
CA ASN A 296 -1.91 -10.63 5.45
C ASN A 296 -2.48 -10.11 6.79
N PRO A 297 -2.02 -8.96 7.32
CA PRO A 297 -2.51 -8.40 8.58
C PRO A 297 -4.02 -8.16 8.65
N LEU A 298 -4.69 -7.96 7.51
CA LEU A 298 -6.15 -7.81 7.45
C LEU A 298 -6.90 -9.14 7.58
N VAL A 299 -6.21 -10.27 7.43
CA VAL A 299 -6.73 -11.64 7.58
C VAL A 299 -6.45 -12.18 8.97
N THR A 300 -5.19 -12.07 9.41
CA THR A 300 -4.72 -12.58 10.71
C THR A 300 -5.14 -11.67 11.88
N GLY A 301 -5.22 -10.36 11.63
CA GLY A 301 -5.72 -9.34 12.57
C GLY A 301 -7.07 -8.78 12.15
N GLU A 302 -7.51 -7.72 12.81
CA GLU A 302 -8.73 -7.00 12.42
C GLU A 302 -8.58 -6.40 10.99
N PRO A 303 -9.61 -6.50 10.12
CA PRO A 303 -10.98 -6.88 10.42
C PRO A 303 -11.29 -8.39 10.31
N ARG A 304 -10.28 -9.26 10.21
CA ARG A 304 -10.39 -10.71 10.00
C ARG A 304 -11.10 -11.06 8.70
N ILE A 305 -10.58 -10.52 7.60
CA ILE A 305 -11.08 -10.76 6.24
C ILE A 305 -11.00 -12.25 5.93
N ARG A 306 -12.12 -12.81 5.48
CA ARG A 306 -12.21 -14.17 4.94
C ARG A 306 -12.65 -14.16 3.49
N PHE A 307 -13.55 -13.27 3.09
CA PHE A 307 -13.99 -13.19 1.70
C PHE A 307 -13.63 -11.82 1.09
N TYR A 308 -13.24 -11.84 -0.18
CA TYR A 308 -13.02 -10.65 -0.99
C TYR A 308 -13.56 -10.87 -2.40
N ALA A 309 -14.32 -9.91 -2.93
CA ALA A 309 -14.59 -9.82 -4.35
C ALA A 309 -14.43 -8.36 -4.82
N GLY A 310 -13.63 -8.13 -5.85
CA GLY A 310 -13.38 -6.78 -6.37
C GLY A 310 -13.40 -6.71 -7.89
N ALA A 311 -13.95 -5.64 -8.43
CA ALA A 311 -13.88 -5.29 -9.83
C ALA A 311 -13.03 -4.02 -10.04
N PRO A 312 -12.18 -3.98 -11.10
CA PRO A 312 -11.30 -2.84 -11.34
C PRO A 312 -12.09 -1.59 -11.75
N LEU A 313 -11.68 -0.44 -11.21
CA LEU A 313 -12.15 0.89 -11.64
C LEU A 313 -11.18 1.42 -12.68
N ARG A 314 -11.68 1.85 -13.85
CA ARG A 314 -10.81 2.24 -14.98
C ARG A 314 -11.07 3.66 -15.44
N ASP A 315 -10.02 4.36 -15.84
CA ASP A 315 -10.19 5.61 -16.58
C ASP A 315 -10.53 5.37 -18.06
N ALA A 316 -10.78 6.45 -18.80
CA ALA A 316 -11.08 6.39 -20.23
C ALA A 316 -9.91 5.86 -21.09
N GLN A 317 -8.68 5.83 -20.56
CA GLN A 317 -7.51 5.24 -21.21
C GLN A 317 -7.31 3.76 -20.82
N GLY A 318 -8.20 3.20 -19.99
CA GLY A 318 -8.14 1.83 -19.53
C GLY A 318 -7.22 1.59 -18.33
N ASN A 319 -6.60 2.62 -17.75
CA ASN A 319 -5.77 2.48 -16.56
C ASN A 319 -6.61 2.09 -15.35
N ALA A 320 -6.20 1.06 -14.61
CA ALA A 320 -6.88 0.62 -13.40
C ALA A 320 -6.56 1.55 -12.21
N LEU A 321 -7.47 2.45 -11.89
CA LEU A 321 -7.31 3.45 -10.83
C LEU A 321 -7.35 2.82 -9.43
N GLY A 322 -8.12 1.74 -9.28
CA GLY A 322 -8.30 1.00 -8.04
C GLY A 322 -9.41 -0.02 -8.21
N ALA A 323 -10.21 -0.25 -7.16
CA ALA A 323 -11.26 -1.28 -7.19
C ALA A 323 -12.53 -0.87 -6.43
N LEU A 324 -13.66 -1.35 -6.93
CA LEU A 324 -14.91 -1.48 -6.17
C LEU A 324 -14.99 -2.90 -5.64
N CYS A 325 -15.05 -3.08 -4.32
CA CYS A 325 -14.98 -4.40 -3.72
C CYS A 325 -15.93 -4.60 -2.55
N GLY A 326 -16.36 -5.86 -2.36
CA GLY A 326 -17.07 -6.35 -1.19
C GLY A 326 -16.20 -7.29 -0.37
N ILE A 327 -16.33 -7.22 0.95
CA ILE A 327 -15.49 -7.91 1.92
C ILE A 327 -16.36 -8.53 3.01
N ASP A 328 -16.04 -9.76 3.41
CA ASP A 328 -16.69 -10.43 4.54
C ASP A 328 -15.67 -11.07 5.49
N ARG A 329 -16.10 -11.26 6.74
CA ARG A 329 -15.40 -11.98 7.81
C ARG A 329 -15.72 -13.48 7.81
N GLN A 330 -16.56 -13.94 6.89
CA GLN A 330 -16.85 -15.35 6.65
C GLN A 330 -16.49 -15.73 5.20
N PRO A 331 -16.03 -16.97 4.94
CA PRO A 331 -15.84 -17.47 3.59
C PRO A 331 -17.13 -17.42 2.79
N ARG A 332 -17.05 -17.10 1.49
CA ARG A 332 -18.22 -17.02 0.61
C ARG A 332 -17.87 -17.38 -0.82
N VAL A 333 -18.90 -17.76 -1.57
CA VAL A 333 -18.85 -17.90 -3.03
C VAL A 333 -19.94 -17.02 -3.60
N ILE A 334 -19.62 -16.28 -4.67
CA ILE A 334 -20.59 -15.44 -5.38
C ILE A 334 -20.93 -16.03 -6.75
N ASP A 335 -22.20 -15.89 -7.14
CA ASP A 335 -22.70 -16.41 -8.41
C ASP A 335 -22.36 -15.49 -9.61
N ALA A 336 -22.65 -15.96 -10.82
CA ALA A 336 -22.41 -15.20 -12.05
C ALA A 336 -23.24 -13.90 -12.14
N VAL A 337 -24.42 -13.85 -11.51
CA VAL A 337 -25.27 -12.67 -11.50
C VAL A 337 -24.67 -11.58 -10.61
N GLN A 338 -24.17 -11.96 -9.42
CA GLN A 338 -23.46 -11.08 -8.50
C GLN A 338 -22.17 -10.55 -9.12
N LYS A 339 -21.37 -11.40 -9.78
CA LYS A 339 -20.17 -10.96 -10.50
C LYS A 339 -20.51 -9.92 -11.58
N ARG A 340 -21.49 -10.21 -12.44
CA ARG A 340 -21.95 -9.27 -13.48
C ARG A 340 -22.44 -7.94 -12.89
N ARG A 341 -23.20 -7.97 -11.80
CA ARG A 341 -23.68 -6.75 -11.12
C ARG A 341 -22.53 -5.93 -10.55
N LEU A 342 -21.53 -6.58 -9.96
CA LEU A 342 -20.33 -5.90 -9.46
C LEU A 342 -19.55 -5.21 -10.60
N VAL A 343 -19.40 -5.87 -11.74
CA VAL A 343 -18.80 -5.27 -12.95
C VAL A 343 -19.59 -4.04 -13.41
N ASN A 344 -20.93 -4.14 -13.46
CA ASN A 344 -21.76 -3.01 -13.87
C ASN A 344 -21.62 -1.82 -12.92
N LEU A 345 -21.62 -2.05 -11.60
CA LEU A 345 -21.42 -1.00 -10.61
C LEU A 345 -20.01 -0.39 -10.69
N ALA A 346 -18.98 -1.20 -10.95
CA ALA A 346 -17.62 -0.70 -11.17
C ALA A 346 -17.54 0.16 -12.45
N GLY A 347 -18.30 -0.18 -13.49
CA GLY A 347 -18.48 0.64 -14.69
C GLY A 347 -19.10 1.99 -14.36
N LEU A 348 -20.22 2.01 -13.62
CA LEU A 348 -20.88 3.25 -13.19
C LEU A 348 -19.97 4.12 -12.31
N ALA A 349 -19.22 3.52 -11.40
CA ALA A 349 -18.23 4.22 -10.59
C ALA A 349 -17.10 4.82 -11.44
N SER A 350 -16.64 4.09 -12.46
CA SER A 350 -15.62 4.55 -13.41
C SER A 350 -16.11 5.74 -14.23
N ASP A 351 -17.34 5.67 -14.75
CA ASP A 351 -17.98 6.77 -15.47
C ASP A 351 -18.12 8.01 -14.57
N ARG A 352 -18.50 7.80 -13.31
CA ARG A 352 -18.60 8.87 -12.32
C ARG A 352 -17.26 9.51 -12.00
N ILE A 353 -16.19 8.72 -11.82
CA ILE A 353 -14.82 9.24 -11.69
C ILE A 353 -14.48 10.12 -12.89
N GLY A 354 -14.76 9.65 -14.12
CA GLY A 354 -14.51 10.39 -15.34
C GLY A 354 -15.23 11.74 -15.38
N LEU A 355 -16.52 11.78 -15.01
CA LEU A 355 -17.32 13.00 -14.93
C LEU A 355 -16.77 14.00 -13.90
N VAL A 356 -16.44 13.52 -12.69
CA VAL A 356 -15.89 14.39 -11.63
C VAL A 356 -14.53 14.94 -12.03
N THR A 357 -13.66 14.11 -12.61
CA THR A 357 -12.33 14.51 -13.10
C THR A 357 -12.44 15.64 -14.14
N ARG A 358 -13.33 15.49 -15.13
CA ARG A 358 -13.57 16.53 -16.16
C ARG A 358 -14.09 17.83 -15.58
N ARG A 359 -15.12 17.77 -14.72
CA ARG A 359 -15.68 18.97 -14.06
C ARG A 359 -14.64 19.73 -13.25
N ARG A 360 -13.73 19.02 -12.57
CA ARG A 360 -12.65 19.62 -11.80
C ARG A 360 -11.61 20.30 -12.71
N ALA A 361 -11.23 19.65 -13.81
CA ALA A 361 -10.32 20.25 -14.80
C ALA A 361 -10.92 21.53 -15.44
N GLU A 362 -12.21 21.52 -15.77
CA GLU A 362 -12.91 22.69 -16.32
C GLU A 362 -12.99 23.87 -15.34
N ARG A 363 -13.15 23.60 -14.04
CA ARG A 363 -13.13 24.64 -13.00
C ARG A 363 -11.75 25.29 -12.88
N TRP A 364 -10.69 24.50 -12.98
CA TRP A 364 -9.32 25.01 -12.91
C TRP A 364 -8.98 25.89 -14.12
N ASN A 365 -9.39 25.47 -15.32
CA ASN A 365 -9.15 26.23 -16.56
C ASN A 365 -9.96 27.52 -16.70
N LYS A 366 -10.98 27.74 -15.86
CA LYS A 366 -11.76 28.99 -15.83
C LYS A 366 -11.29 29.96 -14.74
N ALA A 367 -10.39 29.53 -13.85
CA ALA A 367 -9.93 30.30 -12.69
C ALA A 367 -8.50 30.87 -12.86
N GLY A 368 -7.81 30.52 -13.94
CA GLY A 368 -6.57 31.16 -14.41
C GLY A 368 -6.82 31.82 -15.76
#